data_AF-A0A918ZVZ6-F1
#
_entry.id   AF-A0A918ZVZ6-F1
#
_cell.length_a   1.000
_cell.length_b   1.000
_cell.length_c   1.000
_cell.angle_alpha   90.00
_cell.angle_beta   90.00
_cell.angle_gamma   90.00
#
_symmetry.space_group_name_H-M   'P 1'
#
loop_
_entity.id
_entity.type
_entity.pdbx_description
1 polymer ?
#
loop_
_entity_poly.entity_id
_entity_poly.type
_entity_poly.pdbx_seq_one_letter_code
_entity_poly.pdbx_strand_id
1 'polypeptide(L)'
;MAEPACSGHLVTTYGKTFHTWQYDREDFPYGIPQLMMGLTGDGQAVDEMIRARDDRLGVSTSRKRQNRADIPMPEVAPGANAWESGRTVQTRVEEMDFKR
;
A
#
# COMPACT_ATOMS: atom_id res chain seq x y z
N MET A 1 -9.22 -20.22 9.47
CA MET A 1 -8.71 -20.80 8.21
C MET A 1 -8.77 -19.86 6.99
N ALA A 2 -9.06 -18.56 7.15
CA ALA A 2 -9.21 -17.64 6.01
C ALA A 2 -7.95 -16.82 5.65
N GLU A 3 -7.05 -16.60 6.61
CA GLU A 3 -5.87 -15.73 6.42
C GLU A 3 -4.85 -16.24 5.38
N PRO A 4 -4.48 -17.54 5.34
CA PRO A 4 -3.47 -18.01 4.38
C PRO A 4 -3.94 -17.93 2.92
N ALA A 5 -5.20 -18.30 2.65
CA ALA A 5 -5.79 -18.23 1.32
C ALA A 5 -5.86 -16.78 0.79
N CYS A 6 -6.28 -15.84 1.65
CA CYS A 6 -6.29 -14.42 1.29
C CYS A 6 -4.87 -13.88 1.07
N SER A 7 -3.92 -14.26 1.93
CA SER A 7 -2.51 -13.83 1.81
C SER A 7 -1.87 -14.32 0.51
N GLY A 8 -2.17 -15.54 0.07
CA GLY A 8 -1.70 -16.08 -1.21
C GLY A 8 -2.25 -15.34 -2.43
N HIS A 9 -3.44 -14.74 -2.36
CA HIS A 9 -3.93 -13.86 -3.42
C HIS A 9 -3.32 -12.45 -3.33
N LEU A 10 -3.07 -11.94 -2.12
CA LEU A 10 -2.53 -10.59 -1.94
C LEU A 10 -1.07 -10.48 -2.39
N VAL A 11 -0.27 -11.54 -2.20
CA VAL A 11 1.16 -11.55 -2.57
C VAL A 11 1.40 -11.39 -4.08
N THR A 12 0.39 -11.72 -4.91
CA THR A 12 0.46 -11.57 -6.37
C THR A 12 0.09 -10.17 -6.86
N THR A 13 -0.24 -9.26 -5.95
CA THR A 13 -0.61 -7.87 -6.26
C THR A 13 0.55 -6.92 -5.93
N TYR A 14 0.58 -5.78 -6.61
CA TYR A 14 1.62 -4.77 -6.37
C TYR A 14 1.23 -3.69 -5.34
N GLY A 15 0.10 -3.86 -4.64
CA GLY A 15 -0.33 -2.94 -3.58
C GLY A 15 -0.54 -1.47 -4.01
N LYS A 16 -0.96 -1.22 -5.27
CA LYS A 16 -1.25 0.16 -5.75
C LYS A 16 -2.70 0.51 -5.52
N THR A 17 -2.97 1.69 -4.97
CA THR A 17 -4.34 2.14 -4.71
C THR A 17 -4.50 3.61 -5.08
N PHE A 18 -5.60 3.97 -5.75
CA PHE A 18 -6.02 5.36 -5.86
C PHE A 18 -6.91 5.72 -4.68
N HIS A 19 -6.49 6.69 -3.89
CA HIS A 19 -7.30 7.25 -2.82
C HIS A 19 -8.02 8.49 -3.31
N THR A 20 -9.35 8.40 -3.37
CA THR A 20 -10.24 9.49 -3.77
C THR A 20 -10.60 10.42 -2.61
N TRP A 21 -10.21 10.07 -1.38
CA TRP A 21 -10.44 10.89 -0.20
C TRP A 21 -9.34 10.67 0.85
N GLN A 22 -8.70 11.76 1.27
CA GLN A 22 -7.74 11.79 2.37
C GLN A 22 -8.39 12.51 3.55
N TYR A 23 -9.18 11.79 4.35
CA TYR A 23 -9.98 12.35 5.45
C TYR A 23 -9.14 13.09 6.51
N ASP A 24 -7.85 12.78 6.59
CA ASP A 24 -6.87 13.40 7.48
C ASP A 24 -6.36 14.75 6.96
N ARG A 25 -6.64 15.09 5.69
CA ARG A 25 -6.24 16.34 5.04
C ARG A 25 -7.42 17.22 4.68
N GLU A 26 -8.53 16.63 4.22
CA GLU A 26 -9.71 17.35 3.75
C GLU A 26 -11.00 16.78 4.36
N ASP A 27 -11.88 17.67 4.82
CA ASP A 27 -13.18 17.30 5.39
C ASP A 27 -14.12 16.63 4.36
N PHE A 28 -13.88 16.88 3.06
CA PHE A 28 -14.70 16.39 1.96
C PHE A 28 -13.82 15.88 0.80
N PRO A 29 -14.31 14.91 0.00
CA PRO A 29 -13.55 14.28 -1.09
C PRO A 29 -13.56 15.14 -2.36
N TYR A 30 -13.17 16.41 -2.27
CA TYR A 30 -13.12 17.31 -3.42
C TYR A 30 -11.77 17.28 -4.15
N GLY A 31 -10.72 16.79 -3.50
CA GLY A 31 -9.40 16.62 -4.09
C GLY A 31 -9.34 15.56 -5.20
N ILE A 32 -8.22 15.57 -5.92
CA ILE A 32 -7.92 14.58 -6.95
C ILE A 32 -7.57 13.22 -6.37
N PRO A 33 -7.96 12.11 -7.04
CA PRO A 33 -7.52 10.78 -6.64
C PRO A 33 -6.00 10.68 -6.61
N GLN A 34 -5.40 10.39 -5.45
CA GLN A 34 -3.94 10.27 -5.30
C GLN A 34 -3.50 8.82 -5.47
N LEU A 35 -2.44 8.58 -6.25
CA LEU A 35 -1.82 7.26 -6.35
C LEU A 35 -0.97 7.00 -5.10
N MET A 36 -1.37 6.02 -4.31
CA MET A 36 -0.66 5.57 -3.11
C MET A 36 -0.13 4.16 -3.29
N MET A 37 1.01 3.89 -2.66
CA MET A 37 1.72 2.62 -2.73
C MET A 37 1.71 1.96 -1.35
N GLY A 38 1.33 0.68 -1.32
CA GLY A 38 1.48 -0.15 -0.14
C GLY A 38 2.95 -0.44 0.15
N LEU A 39 3.23 -0.71 1.42
CA LEU A 39 4.54 -1.17 1.85
C LEU A 39 4.70 -2.64 1.44
N THR A 40 5.62 -2.93 0.54
CA THR A 40 5.87 -4.26 -0.04
C THR A 40 7.18 -4.88 0.44
N GLY A 41 8.03 -4.13 1.14
CA GLY A 41 9.36 -4.56 1.57
C GLY A 41 9.71 -4.18 3.00
N ASP A 42 10.76 -4.82 3.51
CA ASP A 42 11.32 -4.52 4.83
C ASP A 42 12.03 -3.16 4.85
N GLY A 43 12.00 -2.50 6.01
CA GLY A 43 12.59 -1.17 6.19
C GLY A 43 11.78 -0.01 5.61
N GLN A 44 10.65 -0.26 4.95
CA GLN A 44 9.76 0.79 4.45
C GLN A 44 8.86 1.41 5.55
N ALA A 45 8.74 0.74 6.69
CA ALA A 45 8.02 1.23 7.87
C ALA A 45 8.98 1.52 9.02
N VAL A 46 8.60 2.50 9.84
CA VAL A 46 9.31 2.86 11.07
C VAL A 46 9.05 1.81 12.15
N ASP A 47 10.10 1.20 12.67
CA ASP A 47 10.02 0.09 13.64
C ASP A 47 9.25 0.47 14.91
N GLU A 48 9.43 1.70 15.41
CA GLU A 48 8.72 2.21 16.57
C GLU A 48 7.20 2.23 16.34
N MET A 49 6.76 2.60 15.13
CA MET A 49 5.34 2.59 14.77
C MET A 49 4.78 1.16 14.73
N ILE A 50 5.57 0.20 14.24
CA ILE A 50 5.18 -1.21 14.21
C ILE A 50 5.02 -1.73 15.65
N ARG A 51 5.99 -1.47 16.52
CA ARG A 51 5.96 -1.90 17.93
C ARG A 51 4.77 -1.30 18.68
N ALA A 52 4.57 0.01 18.57
CA ALA A 52 3.43 0.68 19.20
C ALA A 52 2.08 0.13 18.75
N ARG A 53 1.95 -0.20 17.45
CA ARG A 53 0.75 -0.87 16.92
C ARG A 53 0.60 -2.29 17.48
N ASP A 54 1.68 -3.06 17.52
CA ASP A 54 1.70 -4.44 18.01
C ASP A 54 1.27 -4.50 19.48
N ASP A 55 1.77 -3.60 20.32
CA ASP A 55 1.38 -3.47 21.73
C ASP A 55 -0.10 -3.09 21.86
N ARG A 56 -0.56 -2.10 21.08
CA ARG A 56 -1.96 -1.63 21.11
C ARG A 56 -2.95 -2.72 20.71
N LEU A 57 -2.59 -3.55 19.74
CA LEU A 57 -3.48 -4.58 19.18
C LEU A 57 -3.23 -5.98 19.76
N GLY A 58 -2.23 -6.15 20.63
CA GLY A 58 -1.85 -7.45 21.18
C GLY A 58 -1.40 -8.45 20.12
N VAL A 59 -0.75 -7.98 19.05
CA VAL A 59 -0.29 -8.82 17.93
C VAL A 59 1.22 -8.83 17.84
N SER A 60 1.78 -9.87 17.24
CA SER A 60 3.22 -9.96 16.98
C SER A 60 3.47 -10.01 15.47
N THR A 61 4.13 -8.98 14.94
CA THR A 61 4.55 -8.92 13.53
C THR A 61 5.49 -10.07 13.18
N SER A 62 6.47 -10.37 14.05
CA SER A 62 7.41 -11.46 13.83
C SER A 62 6.72 -12.82 13.77
N ARG A 63 5.76 -13.09 14.67
CA ARG A 63 4.97 -14.32 14.64
C ARG A 63 4.11 -14.42 13.38
N LYS A 64 3.43 -13.32 12.99
CA LYS A 64 2.64 -13.28 11.75
C LYS A 64 3.50 -13.49 10.51
N ARG A 65 4.72 -12.95 10.48
CA ARG A 65 5.70 -13.21 9.41
C ARG A 65 6.06 -14.68 9.33
N GLN A 66 6.38 -15.31 10.46
CA GLN A 66 6.75 -16.72 10.51
C GLN A 66 5.60 -17.63 10.04
N ASN A 67 4.37 -17.30 10.40
CA ASN A 67 3.16 -18.00 9.96
C ASN A 67 2.88 -17.89 8.44
N ARG A 68 3.56 -17.00 7.73
CA ARG A 68 3.40 -16.76 6.28
C ARG A 68 4.65 -17.11 5.49
N ALA A 69 5.66 -17.71 6.13
CA ALA A 69 6.94 -18.00 5.51
C ALA A 69 6.86 -19.06 4.39
N ASP A 70 5.76 -19.82 4.35
CA ASP A 70 5.45 -20.82 3.34
C ASP A 70 4.79 -20.23 2.07
N ILE A 71 4.42 -18.95 2.08
CA ILE A 71 3.80 -18.28 0.93
C ILE A 71 4.91 -17.84 -0.04
N PRO A 72 4.95 -18.36 -1.28
CA PRO A 72 5.98 -17.99 -2.25
C PRO A 72 5.80 -16.55 -2.73
N MET A 73 6.90 -15.80 -2.78
CA MET A 73 6.93 -14.46 -3.37
C MET A 73 7.06 -14.57 -4.89
N PRO A 74 6.14 -13.97 -5.68
CA PRO A 74 6.26 -13.95 -7.13
C PRO A 74 7.38 -12.99 -7.58
N GLU A 75 7.86 -13.21 -8.80
CA GLU A 75 8.80 -12.29 -9.44
C GLU A 75 8.09 -10.97 -9.78
N VAL A 76 8.69 -9.85 -9.37
CA VAL A 76 8.14 -8.52 -9.62
C VAL A 76 8.38 -8.16 -11.09
N ALA A 77 7.31 -7.84 -11.83
CA ALA A 77 7.45 -7.44 -13.22
C ALA A 77 8.31 -6.17 -13.36
N PRO A 78 9.15 -6.07 -14.42
CA PRO A 78 9.96 -4.89 -14.67
C PRO A 78 9.12 -3.61 -14.68
N GLY A 79 9.54 -2.60 -13.91
CA GLY A 79 8.86 -1.31 -13.82
C GLY A 79 7.61 -1.29 -12.94
N ALA A 80 7.14 -2.42 -12.42
CA ALA A 80 5.98 -2.44 -11.52
C ALA A 80 6.22 -1.60 -10.25
N ASN A 81 7.45 -1.58 -9.73
CA ASN A 81 7.84 -0.79 -8.56
C ASN A 81 8.72 0.42 -8.92
N ALA A 82 8.45 1.09 -10.05
CA ALA A 82 9.22 2.27 -10.46
C ALA A 82 9.28 3.37 -9.37
N TRP A 83 8.27 3.46 -8.50
CA TRP A 83 8.23 4.38 -7.37
C TRP A 83 9.37 4.19 -6.36
N GLU A 84 9.92 2.99 -6.21
CA GLU A 84 11.09 2.71 -5.34
C GLU A 84 12.36 3.41 -5.85
N SER A 85 12.42 3.74 -7.15
CA SER A 85 13.50 4.52 -7.76
C SER A 85 13.32 6.05 -7.64
N GLY A 86 12.26 6.50 -6.96
CA GLY A 86 11.94 7.91 -6.78
C GLY A 86 11.12 8.54 -7.92
N ARG A 87 10.75 7.78 -8.96
CA ARG A 87 9.93 8.27 -10.07
C ARG A 87 8.59 7.54 -10.13
N THR A 88 7.49 8.28 -10.06
CA THR A 88 6.14 7.73 -10.16
C THR A 88 5.22 8.65 -10.94
N VAL A 89 4.09 8.11 -11.42
CA VAL A 89 3.02 8.90 -12.02
C VAL A 89 2.13 9.46 -10.91
N GLN A 90 1.66 10.69 -11.07
CA GLN A 90 0.70 11.31 -10.17
C GLN A 90 -0.40 11.98 -11.00
N THR A 91 -1.59 12.07 -10.43
CA THR A 91 -2.71 12.80 -11.01
C THR A 91 -2.53 14.30 -10.78
N ARG A 92 -3.12 15.10 -11.67
CA ARG A 92 -3.14 16.56 -11.57
C ARG A 92 -4.52 17.08 -11.99
N VAL A 93 -5.00 18.12 -11.33
CA VAL A 93 -6.16 18.90 -11.81
C VAL A 93 -5.70 19.88 -12.88
N GLU A 94 -6.39 19.89 -14.01
CA GLU A 94 -6.24 20.92 -15.05
C GLU A 94 -7.62 21.46 -15.43
N GLU A 95 -7.74 22.79 -15.45
CA GLU A 95 -8.94 23.47 -15.96
C GLU A 95 -8.91 23.46 -17.49
N MET A 96 -10.04 23.12 -18.12
CA MET A 96 -10.16 23.09 -19.57
C MET A 96 -11.55 23.51 -20.03
N ASP A 97 -11.62 24.13 -21.21
CA ASP A 97 -12.90 24.50 -21.82
C ASP A 97 -13.72 23.25 -22.11
N PHE A 98 -14.91 23.20 -21.52
CA PHE A 98 -15.84 22.09 -21.74
C PHE A 98 -16.50 22.23 -23.12
N LYS A 99 -16.06 21.41 -24.08
CA LYS A 99 -16.70 21.32 -25.40
C LYS A 99 -17.94 20.43 -25.28
N ARG A 100 -19.11 21.03 -25.42
CA ARG A 100 -20.41 20.34 -25.43
C ARG A 100 -20.71 19.73 -26.78
#